data_AF-A0A0S8K952-F1
#
_entry.id   AF-A0A0S8K952-F1
#
_cell.length_a   1.000
_cell.length_b   1.000
_cell.length_c   1.000
_cell.angle_alpha   90.00
_cell.angle_beta   90.00
_cell.angle_gamma   90.00
#
_symmetry.space_group_name_H-M   'P 1'
#
loop_
_entity.id
_entity.type
_entity.pdbx_description
1 polymer ?
#
loop_
_entity_poly.entity_id
_entity_poly.type
_entity_poly.pdbx_seq_one_letter_code
_entity_poly.pdbx_strand_id
1 'polypeptide(L)'
;MKVIKKILQMQKVADEARCAGRKVGFVPTMGYLHKGHLSLIRQARQLSELVVVSIFVNPTQFGPHEDYQNYPRDLSRDAKLLRQVGCDILFLPSVEEMYPQGYCSYVDVENLTQLLCGASRPSHFRGVATVVTKLFNIVKPHLAVFGQKDAQQAFVIRRMVTDLNQDLEIVVAPTIREPDGLAMSSRNEYLTPQERADALVLYQALKWAHEQIVEGQRNIEYLVQGMTKMIQNKKTAQIDYISFVDTEKLHSLKRLEGEVLIALAVKFGRARLIDNLLIKV
;
A
#
# COMPACT_ATOMS: atom_id res chain seq x y z
N MET A 1 -15.20 2.59 19.41
CA MET A 1 -13.83 2.97 18.97
C MET A 1 -13.17 3.88 20.01
N LYS A 2 -12.10 3.40 20.65
CA LYS A 2 -11.20 4.17 21.54
C LYS A 2 -10.13 4.87 20.70
N VAL A 3 -9.69 6.06 21.09
CA VAL A 3 -8.55 6.75 20.46
C VAL A 3 -7.36 6.70 21.41
N ILE A 4 -6.22 6.21 20.93
CA ILE A 4 -4.98 6.12 21.70
C ILE A 4 -3.90 6.91 20.98
N LYS A 5 -3.19 7.79 21.70
CA LYS A 5 -2.14 8.65 21.12
C LYS A 5 -0.73 8.31 21.60
N LYS A 6 -0.61 7.53 22.69
CA LYS A 6 0.65 7.22 23.36
C LYS A 6 1.05 5.78 23.13
N ILE A 7 2.33 5.56 22.82
CA ILE A 7 2.88 4.24 22.51
C ILE A 7 2.69 3.28 23.68
N LEU A 8 3.07 3.71 24.90
CA LEU A 8 2.95 2.87 26.10
C LEU A 8 1.50 2.43 26.37
N GLN A 9 0.54 3.32 26.10
CA GLN A 9 -0.88 2.99 26.25
C GLN A 9 -1.35 1.98 25.21
N MET A 10 -0.87 2.09 23.96
CA MET A 10 -1.20 1.14 22.90
C MET A 10 -0.58 -0.23 23.17
N GLN A 11 0.68 -0.27 23.59
CA GLN A 11 1.37 -1.50 23.97
C GLN A 11 0.65 -2.21 25.11
N LYS A 12 0.27 -1.48 26.17
CA LYS A 12 -0.49 -2.04 27.29
C LYS A 12 -1.79 -2.70 26.82
N VAL A 13 -2.55 -2.03 25.96
CA VAL A 13 -3.82 -2.58 25.43
C VAL A 13 -3.58 -3.80 24.53
N ALA A 14 -2.50 -3.80 23.74
CA ALA A 14 -2.14 -4.94 22.92
C ALA A 14 -1.75 -6.16 23.78
N ASP A 15 -0.95 -5.94 24.83
CA ASP A 15 -0.56 -7.00 25.77
C ASP A 15 -1.76 -7.57 26.52
N GLU A 16 -2.66 -6.71 27.01
CA GLU A 16 -3.92 -7.14 27.65
C GLU A 16 -4.77 -8.00 26.69
N ALA A 17 -4.88 -7.60 25.41
CA ALA A 17 -5.62 -8.36 24.42
C ALA A 17 -4.99 -9.73 24.13
N ARG A 18 -3.66 -9.78 23.98
CA ARG A 18 -2.91 -11.04 23.77
C ARG A 18 -3.03 -11.97 24.97
N CYS A 19 -2.86 -11.46 26.19
CA CYS A 19 -3.02 -12.25 27.42
C CYS A 19 -4.44 -12.81 27.57
N ALA A 20 -5.46 -12.10 27.07
CA ALA A 20 -6.83 -12.57 27.04
C ALA A 20 -7.14 -13.53 25.87
N GLY A 21 -6.14 -13.93 25.06
CA GLY A 21 -6.33 -14.82 23.92
C GLY A 21 -7.08 -14.20 22.74
N ARG A 22 -7.20 -12.86 22.69
CA ARG A 22 -7.89 -12.15 21.60
C ARG A 22 -6.93 -11.90 20.45
N LYS A 23 -7.29 -12.34 19.25
CA LYS A 23 -6.58 -12.05 18.01
C LYS A 23 -6.73 -10.55 17.69
N VAL A 24 -5.59 -9.95 17.34
CA VAL A 24 -5.47 -8.51 17.07
C VAL A 24 -5.20 -8.34 15.58
N GLY A 25 -6.14 -7.75 14.86
CA GLY A 25 -6.00 -7.36 13.46
C GLY A 25 -5.59 -5.91 13.34
N PHE A 26 -4.64 -5.62 12.46
CA PHE A 26 -4.09 -4.29 12.32
C PHE A 26 -4.16 -3.78 10.87
N VAL A 27 -4.57 -2.52 10.71
CA VAL A 27 -4.54 -1.82 9.42
C VAL A 27 -3.73 -0.53 9.58
N PRO A 28 -2.46 -0.50 9.15
CA PRO A 28 -1.69 0.73 9.15
C PRO A 28 -2.12 1.64 7.99
N THR A 29 -2.42 2.91 8.29
CA THR A 29 -2.79 3.90 7.27
C THR A 29 -2.12 5.26 7.53
N MET A 30 -2.12 6.11 6.51
CA MET A 30 -1.76 7.54 6.64
C MET A 30 -2.99 8.45 6.80
N GLY A 31 -4.18 7.89 7.03
CA GLY A 31 -5.44 8.65 7.06
C GLY A 31 -5.96 9.04 5.67
N TYR A 32 -6.89 9.99 5.66
CA TYR A 32 -7.69 10.36 4.51
C TYR A 32 -8.35 9.15 3.84
N LEU A 33 -9.13 8.45 4.65
CA LEU A 33 -9.63 7.11 4.36
C LEU A 33 -10.62 7.14 3.18
N HIS A 34 -10.68 6.03 2.44
CA HIS A 34 -11.58 5.82 1.31
C HIS A 34 -12.07 4.37 1.31
N LYS A 35 -12.98 3.99 0.42
CA LYS A 35 -13.60 2.65 0.44
C LYS A 35 -12.57 1.51 0.36
N GLY A 36 -11.43 1.72 -0.31
CA GLY A 36 -10.27 0.82 -0.24
C GLY A 36 -9.74 0.59 1.19
N HIS A 37 -9.47 1.63 1.98
CA HIS A 37 -9.09 1.44 3.39
C HIS A 37 -10.20 0.75 4.20
N LEU A 38 -11.45 1.09 3.93
CA LEU A 38 -12.59 0.49 4.62
C LEU A 38 -12.74 -1.00 4.33
N SER A 39 -12.37 -1.49 3.14
CA SER A 39 -12.36 -2.93 2.87
C SER A 39 -11.29 -3.64 3.67
N LEU A 40 -10.08 -3.07 3.82
CA LEU A 40 -9.02 -3.65 4.65
C LEU A 40 -9.47 -3.82 6.10
N ILE A 41 -10.17 -2.82 6.65
CA ILE A 41 -10.66 -2.84 8.04
C ILE A 41 -11.74 -3.90 8.22
N ARG A 42 -12.66 -4.04 7.25
CA ARG A 42 -13.66 -5.12 7.26
C ARG A 42 -12.99 -6.49 7.21
N GLN A 43 -11.95 -6.65 6.40
CA GLN A 43 -11.19 -7.90 6.34
C GLN A 43 -10.46 -8.19 7.65
N ALA A 44 -9.83 -7.18 8.27
CA ALA A 44 -9.22 -7.33 9.59
C ALA A 44 -10.26 -7.77 10.64
N ARG A 45 -11.47 -7.19 10.60
CA ARG A 45 -12.58 -7.56 11.50
C ARG A 45 -13.04 -9.00 11.32
N GLN A 46 -13.09 -9.49 10.08
CA GLN A 46 -13.47 -10.90 9.82
C GLN A 46 -12.44 -11.89 10.37
N LEU A 47 -11.19 -11.46 10.51
CA LEU A 47 -10.06 -12.32 10.89
C LEU A 47 -9.58 -12.11 12.33
N SER A 48 -10.21 -11.22 13.12
CA SER A 48 -9.75 -10.87 14.47
C SER A 48 -10.85 -10.29 15.39
N GLU A 49 -10.71 -10.47 16.71
CA GLU A 49 -11.64 -9.94 17.71
C GLU A 49 -11.32 -8.50 18.14
N LEU A 50 -10.08 -8.03 17.96
CA LEU A 50 -9.69 -6.65 18.20
C LEU A 50 -9.10 -6.02 16.93
N VAL A 51 -9.77 -5.00 16.38
CA VAL A 51 -9.25 -4.28 15.21
C VAL A 51 -8.66 -2.94 15.60
N VAL A 52 -7.36 -2.81 15.33
CA VAL A 52 -6.59 -1.58 15.50
C VAL A 52 -6.35 -0.96 14.13
N VAL A 53 -6.58 0.34 14.00
CA VAL A 53 -6.20 1.11 12.81
C VAL A 53 -5.26 2.21 13.25
N SER A 54 -4.11 2.37 12.58
CA SER A 54 -3.27 3.55 12.79
C SER A 54 -3.57 4.60 11.72
N ILE A 55 -3.58 5.87 12.12
CA ILE A 55 -3.47 7.00 11.21
C ILE A 55 -2.19 7.73 11.57
N PHE A 56 -1.19 7.67 10.69
CA PHE A 56 0.08 8.34 10.89
C PHE A 56 0.72 8.66 9.54
N VAL A 57 0.77 9.95 9.18
CA VAL A 57 1.50 10.41 7.99
C VAL A 57 2.98 10.38 8.32
N ASN A 58 3.64 9.28 7.99
CA ASN A 58 5.04 9.06 8.32
C ASN A 58 5.96 10.01 7.53
N PRO A 59 6.72 10.92 8.14
CA PRO A 59 7.62 11.81 7.40
C PRO A 59 8.78 11.08 6.72
N THR A 60 9.25 9.96 7.28
CA THR A 60 10.49 9.29 6.82
C THR A 60 10.35 8.58 5.47
N GLN A 61 9.12 8.37 4.99
CA GLN A 61 8.84 7.75 3.70
C GLN A 61 8.56 8.75 2.57
N PHE A 62 8.64 10.06 2.85
CA PHE A 62 8.49 11.12 1.85
C PHE A 62 9.86 11.68 1.44
N GLY A 63 10.08 11.81 0.14
CA GLY A 63 11.24 12.53 -0.41
C GLY A 63 11.10 14.06 -0.30
N PRO A 64 12.18 14.83 -0.51
CA PRO A 64 12.16 16.30 -0.43
C PRO A 64 11.15 16.99 -1.36
N HIS A 65 10.82 16.37 -2.48
CA HIS A 65 9.89 16.88 -3.49
C HIS A 65 8.53 16.17 -3.48
N GLU A 66 8.27 15.37 -2.44
CA GLU A 66 6.99 14.67 -2.30
C GLU A 66 5.98 15.45 -1.47
N ASP A 67 4.74 14.97 -1.46
CA ASP A 67 3.55 15.66 -1.01
C ASP A 67 3.35 15.68 0.52
N TYR A 68 4.39 15.58 1.36
CA TYR A 68 4.22 15.47 2.82
C TYR A 68 3.41 16.62 3.46
N GLN A 69 3.72 17.87 3.08
CA GLN A 69 3.02 19.04 3.60
C GLN A 69 1.57 19.09 3.08
N ASN A 70 1.38 18.72 1.81
CA ASN A 70 0.09 18.77 1.11
C ASN A 70 -0.74 17.47 1.23
N TYR A 71 -0.26 16.49 2.00
CA TYR A 71 -0.97 15.23 2.18
C TYR A 71 -2.30 15.50 2.88
N PRO A 72 -3.44 15.03 2.34
CA PRO A 72 -4.75 15.37 2.87
C PRO A 72 -4.93 14.81 4.27
N ARG A 73 -5.54 15.61 5.15
CA ARG A 73 -5.78 15.25 6.56
C ARG A 73 -7.18 15.70 6.96
N ASP A 74 -8.05 14.75 7.25
CA ASP A 74 -9.38 15.02 7.84
C ASP A 74 -9.72 13.94 8.88
N LEU A 75 -9.18 14.14 10.09
CA LEU A 75 -9.33 13.19 11.19
C LEU A 75 -10.78 13.04 11.65
N SER A 76 -11.60 14.09 11.51
CA SER A 76 -13.01 14.06 11.90
C SER A 76 -13.79 13.13 10.97
N ARG A 77 -13.58 13.29 9.67
CA ARG A 77 -14.14 12.39 8.65
C ARG A 77 -13.64 10.96 8.82
N ASP A 78 -12.34 10.77 9.00
CA ASP A 78 -11.76 9.43 9.16
C ASP A 78 -12.32 8.72 10.39
N ALA A 79 -12.41 9.41 11.54
CA ALA A 79 -12.97 8.83 12.77
C ALA A 79 -14.45 8.42 12.61
N LYS A 80 -15.26 9.17 11.83
CA LYS A 80 -16.64 8.79 11.51
C LYS A 80 -16.68 7.51 10.68
N LEU A 81 -15.85 7.41 9.64
CA LEU A 81 -15.78 6.23 8.77
C LEU A 81 -15.32 4.99 9.54
N LEU A 82 -14.30 5.12 10.39
CA LEU A 82 -13.77 4.02 11.20
C LEU A 82 -14.82 3.41 12.14
N ARG A 83 -15.67 4.24 12.74
CA ARG A 83 -16.77 3.76 13.60
C ARG A 83 -17.78 2.89 12.85
N GLN A 84 -17.97 3.11 11.55
CA GLN A 84 -18.94 2.38 10.74
C GLN A 84 -18.44 1.00 10.29
N VAL A 85 -17.13 0.76 10.28
CA VAL A 85 -16.53 -0.47 9.73
C VAL A 85 -15.94 -1.37 10.81
N GLY A 86 -16.35 -1.16 12.06
CA GLY A 86 -15.90 -1.97 13.19
C GLY A 86 -14.42 -1.76 13.48
N CYS A 87 -13.96 -0.53 13.67
CA CYS A 87 -12.67 -0.23 14.29
C CYS A 87 -12.83 -0.14 15.82
N ASP A 88 -12.06 -0.93 16.59
CA ASP A 88 -12.08 -0.85 18.06
C ASP A 88 -11.17 0.25 18.56
N ILE A 89 -9.99 0.39 17.97
CA ILE A 89 -8.96 1.33 18.41
C ILE A 89 -8.39 2.09 17.22
N LEU A 90 -8.47 3.42 17.29
CA LEU A 90 -7.68 4.30 16.44
C LEU A 90 -6.39 4.68 17.17
N PHE A 91 -5.25 4.21 16.68
CA PHE A 91 -3.93 4.64 17.13
C PHE A 91 -3.49 5.87 16.32
N LEU A 92 -3.32 7.00 17.00
CA LEU A 92 -3.09 8.32 16.41
C LEU A 92 -1.91 9.01 17.11
N PRO A 93 -0.67 8.49 16.96
CA PRO A 93 0.50 9.09 17.59
C PRO A 93 0.91 10.40 16.90
N SER A 94 1.65 11.25 17.63
CA SER A 94 2.33 12.40 17.01
C SER A 94 3.65 11.99 16.37
N VAL A 95 4.27 12.89 15.60
CA VAL A 95 5.58 12.64 14.99
C VAL A 95 6.64 12.48 16.07
N GLU A 96 6.61 13.30 17.12
CA GLU A 96 7.57 13.27 18.24
C GLU A 96 7.43 12.00 19.07
N GLU A 97 6.22 11.46 19.19
CA GLU A 97 5.97 10.17 19.84
C GLU A 97 6.60 9.02 19.03
N MET A 98 6.47 9.05 17.70
CA MET A 98 7.05 8.01 16.83
C MET A 98 8.56 8.17 16.64
N TYR A 99 9.05 9.40 16.55
CA TYR A 99 10.43 9.77 16.24
C TYR A 99 10.93 10.83 17.23
N PRO A 100 11.36 10.42 18.43
CA PRO A 100 11.91 11.34 19.41
C PRO A 100 13.21 11.97 18.92
N GLN A 101 13.64 13.05 19.59
CA GLN A 101 14.91 13.71 19.28
C GLN A 101 16.08 12.71 19.33
N GLY A 102 16.93 12.72 18.31
CA GLY A 102 18.06 11.80 18.21
C GLY A 102 17.73 10.43 17.62
N TYR A 103 16.52 10.23 17.06
CA TYR A 103 16.15 8.98 16.40
C TYR A 103 17.16 8.56 15.30
N CYS A 104 17.78 7.39 15.47
CA CYS A 104 18.89 6.94 14.62
C CYS A 104 18.78 5.48 14.13
N SER A 105 17.67 4.79 14.39
CA SER A 105 17.49 3.38 14.00
C SER A 105 16.57 3.23 12.79
N TYR A 106 16.99 2.50 11.77
CA TYR A 106 16.20 2.28 10.56
C TYR A 106 16.20 0.81 10.19
N VAL A 107 15.12 0.37 9.55
CA VAL A 107 15.02 -0.96 8.93
C VAL A 107 15.07 -0.76 7.43
N ASP A 108 15.95 -1.52 6.78
CA ASP A 108 16.08 -1.53 5.33
C ASP A 108 15.93 -2.97 4.82
N VAL A 109 15.26 -3.12 3.69
CA VAL A 109 15.05 -4.41 3.03
C VAL A 109 15.80 -4.35 1.71
N GLU A 110 16.87 -5.12 1.59
CA GLU A 110 17.74 -5.03 0.42
C GLU A 110 17.10 -5.65 -0.84
N ASN A 111 17.57 -5.22 -2.01
CA ASN A 111 17.17 -5.68 -3.35
C ASN A 111 15.74 -5.28 -3.78
N LEU A 112 14.69 -5.73 -3.07
CA LEU A 112 13.29 -5.49 -3.43
C LEU A 112 12.92 -3.99 -3.48
N THR A 113 13.64 -3.18 -2.72
CA THR A 113 13.42 -1.74 -2.56
C THR A 113 14.17 -0.90 -3.60
N GLN A 114 15.00 -1.53 -4.44
CA GLN A 114 15.75 -0.85 -5.52
C GLN A 114 15.01 -0.95 -6.87
N LEU A 115 13.94 -1.74 -6.95
CA LEU A 115 13.16 -2.00 -8.16
C LEU A 115 11.86 -1.17 -8.17
N LEU A 116 11.19 -1.10 -9.32
CA LEU A 116 9.85 -0.49 -9.48
C LEU A 116 9.75 0.90 -8.84
N CYS A 117 8.83 1.12 -7.89
CA CYS A 117 8.67 2.42 -7.22
C CYS A 117 9.92 2.85 -6.45
N GLY A 118 10.72 1.89 -5.99
CA GLY A 118 11.94 2.13 -5.24
C GLY A 118 13.03 2.80 -6.06
N ALA A 119 13.16 2.43 -7.34
CA ALA A 119 14.09 3.05 -8.28
C ALA A 119 13.84 4.57 -8.42
N SER A 120 12.58 4.98 -8.42
CA SER A 120 12.18 6.40 -8.47
C SER A 120 12.13 7.08 -7.09
N ARG A 121 12.25 6.34 -5.98
CA ARG A 121 12.02 6.82 -4.60
C ARG A 121 13.00 6.17 -3.61
N PRO A 122 14.29 6.53 -3.66
CA PRO A 122 15.38 5.78 -3.02
C PRO A 122 15.30 5.67 -1.49
N SER A 123 14.61 6.58 -0.79
CA SER A 123 14.43 6.52 0.67
C SER A 123 13.07 5.96 1.10
N HIS A 124 12.14 5.75 0.17
CA HIS A 124 10.74 5.50 0.50
C HIS A 124 10.54 4.22 1.30
N PHE A 125 11.06 3.09 0.81
CA PHE A 125 10.83 1.80 1.46
C PHE A 125 11.60 1.63 2.76
N ARG A 126 12.76 2.27 2.94
CA ARG A 126 13.42 2.34 4.26
C ARG A 126 12.52 3.02 5.28
N GLY A 127 11.89 4.13 4.89
CA GLY A 127 10.90 4.84 5.72
C GLY A 127 9.68 3.97 6.05
N VAL A 128 9.14 3.25 5.06
CA VAL A 128 8.00 2.33 5.22
C VAL A 128 8.36 1.15 6.14
N ALA A 129 9.44 0.43 5.86
CA ALA A 129 9.89 -0.70 6.67
C ALA A 129 10.17 -0.28 8.12
N THR A 130 10.79 0.89 8.32
CA THR A 130 11.03 1.45 9.65
C THR A 130 9.72 1.72 10.40
N VAL A 131 8.77 2.46 9.80
CA VAL A 131 7.53 2.81 10.51
C VAL A 131 6.66 1.58 10.76
N VAL A 132 6.59 0.64 9.81
CA VAL A 132 5.79 -0.57 9.94
C VAL A 132 6.38 -1.49 11.01
N THR A 133 7.71 -1.65 11.07
CA THR A 133 8.37 -2.40 12.16
C THR A 133 8.02 -1.81 13.53
N LYS A 134 8.11 -0.48 13.66
CA LYS A 134 7.71 0.20 14.91
C LYS A 134 6.25 -0.08 15.25
N LEU A 135 5.34 0.08 14.28
CA LEU A 135 3.92 -0.15 14.50
C LEU A 135 3.62 -1.61 14.90
N PHE A 136 4.32 -2.59 14.33
CA PHE A 136 4.18 -3.99 14.76
C PHE A 136 4.67 -4.21 16.19
N ASN A 137 5.78 -3.60 16.59
CA ASN A 137 6.27 -3.65 17.98
C ASN A 137 5.34 -2.93 18.98
N ILE A 138 4.58 -1.94 18.52
CA ILE A 138 3.64 -1.16 19.35
C ILE A 138 2.29 -1.88 19.48
N VAL A 139 1.73 -2.32 18.36
CA VAL A 139 0.36 -2.87 18.27
C VAL A 139 0.34 -4.38 18.52
N LYS A 140 1.47 -5.07 18.35
CA LYS A 140 1.65 -6.53 18.53
C LYS A 140 0.53 -7.34 17.86
N PRO A 141 0.21 -7.05 16.59
CA PRO A 141 -0.90 -7.71 15.92
C PRO A 141 -0.60 -9.18 15.68
N HIS A 142 -1.64 -9.98 15.53
CA HIS A 142 -1.52 -11.35 15.04
C HIS A 142 -1.61 -11.39 13.51
N LEU A 143 -2.27 -10.39 12.91
CA LEU A 143 -2.31 -10.19 11.47
C LEU A 143 -2.33 -8.70 11.13
N ALA A 144 -1.71 -8.34 10.01
CA ALA A 144 -1.79 -7.01 9.45
C ALA A 144 -2.30 -7.06 8.01
N VAL A 145 -3.27 -6.21 7.68
CA VAL A 145 -3.93 -6.18 6.37
C VAL A 145 -3.38 -5.03 5.53
N PHE A 146 -2.85 -5.35 4.35
CA PHE A 146 -2.35 -4.39 3.36
C PHE A 146 -3.12 -4.54 2.05
N GLY A 147 -3.27 -3.44 1.31
CA GLY A 147 -3.94 -3.47 0.00
C GLY A 147 -3.01 -3.91 -1.13
N GLN A 148 -3.50 -4.77 -2.02
CA GLN A 148 -2.78 -5.22 -3.22
C GLN A 148 -2.40 -4.06 -4.13
N LYS A 149 -3.15 -2.94 -4.12
CA LYS A 149 -2.82 -1.74 -4.91
C LYS A 149 -1.36 -1.32 -4.74
N ASP A 150 -0.82 -1.42 -3.53
CA ASP A 150 0.58 -1.17 -3.19
C ASP A 150 1.35 -2.50 -3.09
N ALA A 151 1.25 -3.37 -4.11
CA ALA A 151 1.77 -4.74 -4.09
C ALA A 151 3.25 -4.84 -3.68
N GLN A 152 4.11 -3.96 -4.23
CA GLN A 152 5.51 -3.89 -3.83
C GLN A 152 5.68 -3.63 -2.33
N GLN A 153 4.87 -2.73 -1.75
CA GLN A 153 4.89 -2.48 -0.32
C GLN A 153 4.50 -3.73 0.47
N ALA A 154 3.41 -4.40 0.07
CA ALA A 154 2.95 -5.62 0.73
C ALA A 154 4.03 -6.72 0.70
N PHE A 155 4.74 -6.87 -0.42
CA PHE A 155 5.82 -7.85 -0.56
C PHE A 155 7.08 -7.47 0.23
N VAL A 156 7.49 -6.20 0.22
CA VAL A 156 8.59 -5.69 1.06
C VAL A 156 8.28 -5.94 2.54
N ILE A 157 7.07 -5.65 3.00
CA ILE A 157 6.66 -5.89 4.38
C ILE A 157 6.58 -7.38 4.71
N ARG A 158 6.04 -8.20 3.80
CA ARG A 158 6.03 -9.66 3.99
C ARG A 158 7.44 -10.21 4.13
N ARG A 159 8.38 -9.77 3.27
CA ARG A 159 9.79 -10.17 3.34
C ARG A 159 10.43 -9.75 4.66
N MET A 160 10.21 -8.50 5.07
CA MET A 160 10.68 -7.96 6.35
C MET A 160 10.18 -8.77 7.55
N VAL A 161 8.89 -9.14 7.57
CA VAL A 161 8.30 -9.98 8.62
C VAL A 161 8.99 -11.34 8.70
N THR A 162 9.22 -11.99 7.55
CA THR A 162 9.93 -13.27 7.48
C THR A 162 11.38 -13.14 7.95
N ASP A 163 12.14 -12.18 7.38
CA ASP A 163 13.58 -12.03 7.65
C ASP A 163 13.86 -11.64 9.11
N LEU A 164 12.97 -10.86 9.73
CA LEU A 164 13.08 -10.43 11.13
C LEU A 164 12.35 -11.36 12.11
N ASN A 165 11.83 -12.51 11.64
CA ASN A 165 11.11 -13.51 12.45
C ASN A 165 9.96 -12.89 13.28
N GLN A 166 9.19 -11.97 12.69
CA GLN A 166 8.10 -11.34 13.40
C GLN A 166 6.88 -12.27 13.48
N ASP A 167 6.29 -12.37 14.67
CA ASP A 167 5.14 -13.23 14.98
C ASP A 167 3.80 -12.60 14.53
N LEU A 168 3.62 -12.44 13.21
CA LEU A 168 2.35 -12.00 12.62
C LEU A 168 2.19 -12.46 11.17
N GLU A 169 0.94 -12.54 10.73
CA GLU A 169 0.58 -12.83 9.34
C GLU A 169 0.37 -11.55 8.52
N ILE A 170 0.87 -11.51 7.28
CA ILE A 170 0.59 -10.43 6.32
C ILE A 170 -0.52 -10.85 5.36
N VAL A 171 -1.70 -10.27 5.53
CA VAL A 171 -2.87 -10.47 4.69
C VAL A 171 -2.92 -9.41 3.60
N VAL A 172 -2.95 -9.83 2.33
CA VAL A 172 -3.05 -8.92 1.19
C VAL A 172 -4.48 -8.94 0.66
N ALA A 173 -5.16 -7.81 0.77
CA ALA A 173 -6.56 -7.65 0.33
C ALA A 173 -6.62 -7.08 -1.10
N PRO A 174 -7.60 -7.52 -1.93
CA PRO A 174 -7.73 -7.06 -3.30
C PRO A 174 -7.87 -5.54 -3.45
N THR A 175 -7.40 -5.01 -4.58
CA THR A 175 -7.56 -3.60 -4.94
C THR A 175 -9.03 -3.25 -5.12
N ILE A 176 -9.54 -2.29 -4.32
CA ILE A 176 -10.87 -1.71 -4.55
C ILE A 176 -10.78 -0.64 -5.62
N ARG A 177 -11.71 -0.72 -6.58
CA ARG A 177 -11.81 0.17 -7.72
C ARG A 177 -13.09 1.01 -7.65
N GLU A 178 -13.03 2.19 -8.25
CA GLU A 178 -14.22 2.99 -8.57
C GLU A 178 -15.08 2.26 -9.63
N PRO A 179 -16.36 2.62 -9.83
CA PRO A 179 -17.25 1.91 -10.75
C PRO A 179 -16.73 1.83 -12.20
N ASP A 180 -15.92 2.81 -12.61
CA ASP A 180 -15.29 2.89 -13.93
C ASP A 180 -13.92 2.18 -14.00
N GLY A 181 -13.48 1.56 -12.90
CA GLY A 181 -12.29 0.71 -12.83
C GLY A 181 -11.03 1.39 -12.30
N LEU A 182 -11.05 2.71 -12.03
CA LEU A 182 -9.88 3.37 -11.44
C LEU A 182 -9.58 2.81 -10.04
N ALA A 183 -8.33 2.43 -9.78
CA ALA A 183 -7.93 2.03 -8.43
C ALA A 183 -8.12 3.18 -7.44
N MET A 184 -8.79 2.92 -6.31
CA MET A 184 -9.05 3.97 -5.33
C MET A 184 -7.76 4.46 -4.66
N SER A 185 -7.60 5.78 -4.61
CA SER A 185 -6.43 6.43 -4.02
C SER A 185 -6.82 7.77 -3.41
N SER A 186 -6.22 8.13 -2.27
CA SER A 186 -6.28 9.51 -1.75
C SER A 186 -5.78 10.52 -2.80
N ARG A 187 -4.77 10.14 -3.59
CA ARG A 187 -4.20 10.96 -4.66
C ARG A 187 -5.11 11.18 -5.88
N ASN A 188 -6.26 10.49 -5.97
CA ASN A 188 -7.21 10.74 -7.06
C ASN A 188 -7.82 12.16 -6.98
N GLU A 189 -7.82 12.78 -5.79
CA GLU A 189 -8.29 14.15 -5.59
C GLU A 189 -7.43 15.22 -6.29
N TYR A 190 -6.17 14.88 -6.60
CA TYR A 190 -5.27 15.80 -7.30
C TYR A 190 -5.53 15.89 -8.81
N LEU A 191 -6.35 14.98 -9.35
CA LEU A 191 -6.63 14.89 -10.78
C LEU A 191 -7.65 15.95 -11.19
N THR A 192 -7.34 16.68 -12.26
CA THR A 192 -8.36 17.44 -13.01
C THR A 192 -9.38 16.49 -13.66
N PRO A 193 -10.55 16.97 -14.09
CA PRO A 193 -11.54 16.14 -14.79
C PRO A 193 -10.97 15.39 -16.00
N GLN A 194 -10.09 16.04 -16.77
CA GLN A 194 -9.43 15.42 -17.93
C GLN A 194 -8.44 14.34 -17.51
N GLU A 195 -7.56 14.62 -16.54
CA GLU A 195 -6.61 13.64 -16.01
C GLU A 195 -7.32 12.43 -15.39
N ARG A 196 -8.48 12.65 -14.72
CA ARG A 196 -9.28 11.58 -14.13
C ARG A 196 -9.92 10.67 -15.19
N ALA A 197 -10.36 11.25 -16.31
CA ALA A 197 -10.86 10.47 -17.44
C ALA A 197 -9.72 9.69 -18.13
N ASP A 198 -8.56 10.31 -18.28
CA ASP A 198 -7.38 9.69 -18.88
C ASP A 198 -6.80 8.56 -18.01
N ALA A 199 -6.82 8.71 -16.68
CA ALA A 199 -6.32 7.71 -15.72
C ALA A 199 -7.02 6.35 -15.81
N LEU A 200 -8.19 6.26 -16.44
CA LEU A 200 -8.87 4.98 -16.70
C LEU A 200 -8.06 4.06 -17.61
N VAL A 201 -7.15 4.62 -18.43
CA VAL A 201 -6.29 3.87 -19.33
C VAL A 201 -5.39 2.88 -18.59
N LEU A 202 -5.06 3.14 -17.31
CA LEU A 202 -4.21 2.27 -16.50
C LEU A 202 -4.83 0.88 -16.33
N TYR A 203 -6.09 0.84 -15.89
CA TYR A 203 -6.80 -0.42 -15.72
C TYR A 203 -7.14 -1.07 -17.06
N GLN A 204 -7.44 -0.27 -18.09
CA GLN A 204 -7.66 -0.79 -19.44
C GLN A 204 -6.41 -1.48 -20.00
N ALA A 205 -5.22 -0.90 -19.81
CA ALA A 205 -3.96 -1.49 -20.24
C ALA A 205 -3.64 -2.79 -19.47
N LEU A 206 -3.90 -2.84 -18.17
CA LEU A 206 -3.75 -4.06 -17.36
C LEU A 206 -4.69 -5.17 -17.83
N LYS A 207 -5.97 -4.85 -18.10
CA LYS A 207 -6.94 -5.81 -18.63
C LYS A 207 -6.55 -6.32 -20.01
N TRP A 208 -6.14 -5.42 -20.90
CA TRP A 208 -5.66 -5.80 -22.23
C TRP A 208 -4.48 -6.77 -22.14
N ALA A 209 -3.48 -6.47 -21.30
CA ALA A 209 -2.34 -7.37 -21.13
C ALA A 209 -2.75 -8.74 -20.58
N HIS A 210 -3.68 -8.77 -19.62
CA HIS A 210 -4.25 -10.01 -19.10
C HIS A 210 -4.98 -10.81 -20.19
N GLU A 211 -5.83 -10.17 -20.98
CA GLU A 211 -6.55 -10.80 -22.10
C GLU A 211 -5.57 -11.42 -23.11
N GLN A 212 -4.52 -10.70 -23.50
CA GLN A 212 -3.49 -11.21 -24.40
C GLN A 212 -2.78 -12.45 -23.82
N ILE A 213 -2.50 -12.46 -22.52
CA ILE A 213 -1.87 -13.62 -21.86
C ILE A 213 -2.82 -14.82 -21.83
N VAL A 214 -4.11 -14.59 -21.56
CA VAL A 214 -5.13 -15.64 -21.63
C VAL A 214 -5.24 -16.21 -23.05
N GLU A 215 -5.10 -15.38 -24.08
CA GLU A 215 -5.08 -15.78 -25.50
C GLU A 215 -3.78 -16.48 -25.95
N GLY A 216 -2.81 -16.65 -25.03
CA GLY A 216 -1.57 -17.38 -25.31
C GLY A 216 -0.36 -16.52 -25.61
N GLN A 217 -0.47 -15.19 -25.57
CA GLN A 217 0.71 -14.31 -25.69
C GLN A 217 1.65 -14.53 -24.50
N ARG A 218 2.94 -14.71 -24.79
CA ARG A 218 4.01 -14.90 -23.79
C ARG A 218 5.16 -13.91 -23.94
N ASN A 219 5.20 -13.16 -25.03
CA ASN A 219 6.23 -12.14 -25.26
C ASN A 219 5.96 -10.91 -24.38
N ILE A 220 6.80 -10.72 -23.37
CA ILE A 220 6.71 -9.60 -22.42
C ILE A 220 6.93 -8.25 -23.12
N GLU A 221 7.87 -8.16 -24.06
CA GLU A 221 8.16 -6.91 -24.78
C GLU A 221 6.95 -6.46 -25.60
N TYR A 222 6.28 -7.40 -26.28
CA TYR A 222 5.03 -7.12 -26.99
C TYR A 222 3.94 -6.56 -26.07
N LEU A 223 3.78 -7.17 -24.89
CA LEU A 223 2.79 -6.72 -23.90
C LEU A 223 3.13 -5.33 -23.36
N VAL A 224 4.40 -5.09 -23.01
CA VAL A 224 4.87 -3.78 -22.54
C VAL A 224 4.67 -2.71 -23.61
N GLN A 225 4.98 -2.99 -24.88
CA GLN A 225 4.78 -2.05 -25.99
C GLN A 225 3.31 -1.73 -26.21
N GLY A 226 2.42 -2.74 -26.15
CA GLY A 226 0.97 -2.53 -26.28
C GLY A 226 0.41 -1.66 -25.17
N MET A 227 0.74 -1.97 -23.91
CA MET A 227 0.35 -1.15 -22.76
C MET A 227 0.91 0.27 -22.85
N THR A 228 2.17 0.41 -23.26
CA THR A 228 2.84 1.71 -23.44
C THR A 228 2.09 2.56 -24.46
N LYS A 229 1.74 1.99 -25.62
CA LYS A 229 1.00 2.69 -26.69
C LYS A 229 -0.38 3.13 -26.21
N MET A 230 -1.10 2.28 -25.48
CA MET A 230 -2.41 2.64 -24.92
C MET A 230 -2.30 3.86 -24.00
N ILE A 231 -1.33 3.85 -23.08
CA ILE A 231 -1.14 4.92 -22.08
C ILE A 231 -0.65 6.21 -22.74
N GLN A 232 0.33 6.14 -23.66
CA GLN A 232 0.89 7.31 -24.35
C GLN A 232 -0.12 8.03 -25.25
N ASN A 233 -1.19 7.38 -25.68
CA ASN A 233 -2.29 8.05 -26.39
C ASN A 233 -3.02 9.08 -25.50
N LYS A 234 -2.82 9.06 -24.18
CA LYS A 234 -3.33 10.07 -23.26
C LYS A 234 -2.28 11.16 -23.06
N LYS A 235 -2.54 12.37 -23.58
CA LYS A 235 -1.59 13.50 -23.53
C LYS A 235 -1.17 13.91 -22.12
N THR A 236 -2.01 13.61 -21.12
CA THR A 236 -1.77 13.93 -19.71
C THR A 236 -0.92 12.88 -19.00
N ALA A 237 -0.67 11.72 -19.62
CA ALA A 237 0.01 10.59 -19.01
C ALA A 237 1.51 10.61 -19.28
N GLN A 238 2.30 10.51 -18.21
CA GLN A 238 3.74 10.28 -18.28
C GLN A 238 4.08 8.97 -17.57
N ILE A 239 4.45 7.95 -18.34
CA ILE A 239 4.81 6.63 -17.79
C ILE A 239 6.10 6.77 -16.98
N ASP A 240 6.07 6.23 -15.77
CA ASP A 240 7.26 6.04 -14.93
C ASP A 240 7.83 4.64 -15.22
N TYR A 241 7.00 3.60 -15.07
CA TYR A 241 7.35 2.26 -15.52
C TYR A 241 6.11 1.41 -15.85
N ILE A 242 6.35 0.35 -16.62
CA ILE A 242 5.49 -0.82 -16.79
C ILE A 242 6.39 -2.04 -16.64
N SER A 243 6.01 -3.00 -15.82
CA SER A 243 6.88 -4.14 -15.50
C SER A 243 6.09 -5.41 -15.22
N PHE A 244 6.68 -6.54 -15.60
CA PHE A 244 6.21 -7.89 -15.30
C PHE A 244 7.24 -8.52 -14.39
N VAL A 245 6.83 -8.83 -13.17
CA VAL A 245 7.74 -9.26 -12.12
C VAL A 245 7.21 -10.49 -11.39
N ASP A 246 8.12 -11.28 -10.84
CA ASP A 246 7.74 -12.37 -9.93
C ASP A 246 7.24 -11.82 -8.58
N THR A 247 6.44 -12.59 -7.86
CA THR A 247 5.81 -12.17 -6.60
C THR A 247 6.67 -12.37 -5.36
N GLU A 248 7.82 -13.04 -5.49
CA GLU A 248 8.70 -13.36 -4.36
C GLU A 248 9.83 -12.31 -4.19
N LYS A 249 10.48 -11.95 -5.30
CA LYS A 249 11.67 -11.11 -5.38
C LYS A 249 11.43 -9.83 -6.19
N LEU A 250 10.32 -9.73 -6.91
CA LEU A 250 9.98 -8.60 -7.78
C LEU A 250 11.00 -8.36 -8.90
N HIS A 251 11.72 -9.39 -9.32
CA HIS A 251 12.65 -9.29 -10.42
C HIS A 251 11.90 -9.31 -11.75
N SER A 252 12.43 -8.57 -12.73
CA SER A 252 11.91 -8.61 -14.10
C SER A 252 11.95 -10.04 -14.65
N LEU A 253 10.81 -10.49 -15.14
CA LEU A 253 10.68 -11.82 -15.72
C LEU A 253 11.28 -11.86 -17.12
N LYS A 254 11.96 -12.97 -17.44
CA LYS A 254 12.35 -13.32 -18.82
C LYS A 254 11.27 -14.13 -19.54
N ARG A 255 10.42 -14.81 -18.78
CA ARG A 255 9.32 -15.66 -19.26
C ARG A 255 8.12 -15.51 -18.34
N LEU A 256 6.92 -15.56 -18.90
CA LEU A 256 5.67 -15.56 -18.13
C LEU A 256 5.35 -17.00 -17.70
N GLU A 257 5.66 -17.32 -16.45
CA GLU A 257 5.43 -18.63 -15.84
C GLU A 257 5.03 -18.42 -14.37
N GLY A 258 4.04 -19.17 -13.87
CA GLY A 258 3.64 -19.12 -12.46
C GLY A 258 2.85 -17.85 -12.09
N GLU A 259 3.06 -17.34 -10.88
CA GLU A 259 2.42 -16.10 -10.45
C GLU A 259 3.21 -14.87 -10.92
N VAL A 260 2.54 -13.99 -11.67
CA VAL A 260 3.14 -12.79 -12.25
C VAL A 260 2.38 -11.56 -11.77
N LEU A 261 3.12 -10.55 -11.31
CA LEU A 261 2.59 -9.23 -11.06
C LEU A 261 2.87 -8.32 -12.26
N ILE A 262 1.80 -7.86 -12.91
CA ILE A 262 1.87 -6.77 -13.88
C ILE A 262 1.71 -5.47 -13.10
N ALA A 263 2.76 -4.67 -13.00
CA ALA A 263 2.76 -3.42 -12.25
C ALA A 263 3.04 -2.23 -13.17
N LEU A 264 2.37 -1.11 -12.90
CA LEU A 264 2.62 0.14 -13.60
C LEU A 264 2.60 1.34 -12.64
N ALA A 265 3.31 2.39 -13.03
CA ALA A 265 3.24 3.70 -12.41
C ALA A 265 3.23 4.78 -13.48
N VAL A 266 2.31 5.74 -13.36
CA VAL A 266 2.09 6.80 -14.34
C VAL A 266 1.76 8.10 -13.63
N LYS A 267 2.37 9.19 -14.07
CA LYS A 267 2.09 10.56 -13.60
C LYS A 267 1.03 11.20 -14.47
N PHE A 268 0.07 11.86 -13.82
CA PHE A 268 -0.95 12.72 -14.41
C PHE A 268 -0.90 14.07 -13.69
N GLY A 269 -0.25 15.05 -14.33
CA GLY A 269 0.05 16.34 -13.70
C GLY A 269 0.81 16.16 -12.39
N ARG A 270 0.18 16.52 -11.26
CA ARG A 270 0.76 16.40 -9.91
C ARG A 270 0.58 15.02 -9.27
N ALA A 271 -0.30 14.18 -9.81
CA ALA A 271 -0.63 12.87 -9.24
C ALA A 271 0.26 11.78 -9.84
N ARG A 272 1.00 11.04 -9.00
CA ARG A 272 1.63 9.77 -9.40
C ARG A 272 0.72 8.62 -8.98
N LEU A 273 0.09 7.98 -9.95
CA LEU A 273 -0.80 6.84 -9.76
C LEU A 273 -0.04 5.53 -9.98
N ILE A 274 -0.44 4.50 -9.25
CA ILE A 274 0.03 3.13 -9.43
C ILE A 274 -1.17 2.22 -9.57
N ASP A 275 -1.00 1.15 -10.32
CA ASP A 275 -1.98 0.07 -10.43
C ASP A 275 -1.24 -1.23 -10.75
N ASN A 276 -1.86 -2.36 -10.45
CA ASN A 276 -1.30 -3.66 -10.76
C ASN A 276 -2.39 -4.73 -10.93
N LEU A 277 -2.00 -5.83 -11.55
CA LEU A 277 -2.80 -7.04 -11.64
C LEU A 277 -1.92 -8.25 -11.33
N LEU A 278 -2.41 -9.11 -10.45
CA LEU A 278 -1.80 -10.41 -10.16
C LEU A 278 -2.47 -11.45 -11.06
N ILE A 279 -1.66 -12.21 -11.79
CA ILE A 279 -2.14 -13.22 -12.74
C ILE A 279 -1.39 -14.53 -12.52
N LYS A 280 -2.02 -15.64 -12.90
CA LYS A 280 -1.39 -16.97 -12.93
C LYS A 280 -1.29 -17.43 -14.37
N VAL A 281 -0.06 -17.77 -14.80
CA VAL A 281 0.29 -18.16 -16.17
C VAL A 281 0.63 -19.63 -16.26
#